data_AF-A0A8T4PIA2-F1
#
_entry.id   AF-A0A8T4PIA2-F1
#
_cell.length_a   1.000
_cell.length_b   1.000
_cell.length_c   1.000
_cell.angle_alpha   90.00
_cell.angle_beta   90.00
_cell.angle_gamma   90.00
#
_symmetry.space_group_name_H-M   'P 1'
#
loop_
_entity.id
_entity.type
_entity.pdbx_description
1 polymer ?
#
loop_
_entity_poly.entity_id
_entity_poly.type
_entity_poly.pdbx_seq_one_letter_code
_entity_poly.pdbx_strand_id
1 'polypeptide(L)'
;MILKKYISYNLLFLLVLSIAYAAGGGGGGGSSCSGLCFSQSRTTILLYIKEKDDKQIKLANGNKFDIILNKIEDNKINMGFKQVAETFDINVGTKASVDLDNDNFYDLEIGYVKKELGNAQLRLKDLRNTIPVESEEKNEEIKKDVIVEKTQKEEESSGLKCGNFDVLRERVRCRLNLESGEIEKELELQYLPEECRSLSGNEKGICIARYKSVQSCWKFSGNERISCVKRQINLGRIQDEKEACNKKTGQERAACVIGAKNKVYSLIKWRFYDLEERAEDFMQRGLIDNETAADFVVKVEENKRKFNEAKTKDEREGIILEVRNDWKGLVNKIKEKNG
;
A
#
# COMPACT_ATOMS: atom_id res chain seq x y z
N MET A 1 26.59 36.25 -25.76
CA MET A 1 26.85 34.79 -25.70
C MET A 1 26.08 34.14 -24.55
N ILE A 2 24.76 34.32 -24.48
CA ILE A 2 23.90 33.77 -23.40
C ILE A 2 22.55 33.41 -24.03
N LEU A 3 22.50 32.33 -24.81
CA LEU A 3 21.22 31.80 -25.31
C LEU A 3 21.29 30.31 -25.68
N LYS A 4 21.97 29.48 -24.87
CA LYS A 4 21.94 28.01 -25.04
C LYS A 4 21.99 27.32 -23.68
N LYS A 5 20.89 27.33 -22.92
CA LYS A 5 20.71 26.46 -21.73
C LYS A 5 19.26 26.08 -21.41
N TYR A 6 18.28 26.40 -22.26
CA TYR A 6 16.85 26.27 -21.93
C TYR A 6 16.06 25.18 -22.67
N ILE A 7 16.74 24.26 -23.37
CA ILE A 7 16.10 23.15 -24.09
C ILE A 7 16.56 21.81 -23.51
N SER A 8 16.15 21.47 -22.28
CA SER A 8 16.46 20.14 -21.71
C SER A 8 15.40 19.56 -20.77
N TYR A 9 14.25 20.24 -20.59
CA TYR A 9 13.17 19.77 -19.71
C TYR A 9 12.13 18.89 -20.43
N ASN A 10 12.08 18.91 -21.77
CA ASN A 10 11.11 18.13 -22.56
C ASN A 10 11.55 16.68 -22.85
N LEU A 11 12.85 16.37 -22.77
CA LEU A 11 13.38 15.05 -23.18
C LEU A 11 13.10 13.94 -22.14
N LEU A 12 13.24 14.26 -20.84
CA LEU A 12 12.89 13.34 -19.75
C LEU A 12 11.39 12.98 -19.75
N PHE A 13 10.55 13.84 -20.33
CA PHE A 13 9.09 13.68 -20.37
C PHE A 13 8.59 12.78 -21.52
N LEU A 14 9.19 12.89 -22.70
CA LEU A 14 8.88 12.01 -23.85
C LEU A 14 9.27 10.55 -23.59
N LEU A 15 10.32 10.33 -22.79
CA LEU A 15 10.71 8.99 -22.36
C LEU A 15 9.68 8.38 -21.40
N VAL A 16 9.04 9.13 -20.50
CA VAL A 16 8.07 8.57 -19.53
C VAL A 16 6.73 8.16 -20.18
N LEU A 17 6.38 8.76 -21.33
CA LEU A 17 5.15 8.43 -22.09
C LEU A 17 5.26 7.14 -22.93
N SER A 18 6.46 6.64 -23.20
CA SER A 18 6.71 5.47 -24.05
C SER A 18 6.70 4.11 -23.30
N ILE A 19 6.33 4.09 -22.01
CA ILE A 19 6.15 2.84 -21.24
C ILE A 19 4.74 2.24 -21.49
N ALA A 20 3.88 2.93 -22.25
CA ALA A 20 2.45 2.60 -22.39
C ALA A 20 2.04 1.84 -23.66
N TYR A 21 2.95 1.20 -24.41
CA TYR A 21 2.56 0.41 -25.58
C TYR A 21 3.15 -0.99 -25.56
N ALA A 22 2.36 -1.97 -25.10
CA ALA A 22 2.14 -3.26 -25.75
C ALA A 22 1.10 -4.09 -24.98
N ALA A 23 0.22 -4.75 -25.75
CA ALA A 23 -0.86 -5.68 -25.39
C ALA A 23 -2.19 -5.04 -24.94
N GLY A 24 -3.11 -4.96 -25.91
CA GLY A 24 -4.55 -4.76 -25.68
C GLY A 24 -5.31 -6.09 -25.59
N GLY A 25 -6.59 -5.98 -25.25
CA GLY A 25 -7.60 -7.03 -25.44
C GLY A 25 -8.40 -7.35 -24.17
N GLY A 26 -9.71 -7.07 -24.22
CA GLY A 26 -10.71 -7.74 -23.36
C GLY A 26 -11.44 -6.84 -22.37
N GLY A 27 -12.57 -6.27 -22.79
CA GLY A 27 -13.56 -5.70 -21.88
C GLY A 27 -14.33 -6.80 -21.14
N GLY A 28 -14.64 -6.54 -19.87
CA GLY A 28 -15.56 -7.32 -19.06
C GLY A 28 -16.13 -6.42 -17.97
N GLY A 29 -17.43 -6.13 -18.05
CA GLY A 29 -18.12 -5.26 -17.11
C GLY A 29 -18.10 -5.83 -15.69
N GLY A 30 -17.75 -4.98 -14.72
CA GLY A 30 -17.81 -5.29 -13.30
C GLY A 30 -18.49 -4.14 -12.56
N SER A 31 -19.66 -4.43 -12.00
CA SER A 31 -20.52 -3.54 -11.20
C SER A 31 -19.70 -2.63 -10.26
N SER A 32 -19.75 -1.32 -10.50
CA SER A 32 -18.99 -0.34 -9.74
C SER A 32 -19.52 -0.21 -8.32
N CYS A 33 -18.76 -0.67 -7.34
CA CYS A 33 -19.09 -0.52 -5.93
C CYS A 33 -18.49 0.80 -5.40
N SER A 34 -19.31 1.86 -5.35
CA SER A 34 -18.94 3.16 -4.79
C SER A 34 -19.21 3.19 -3.28
N GLY A 35 -18.23 2.80 -2.45
CA GLY A 35 -18.36 2.86 -0.98
C GLY A 35 -17.32 2.03 -0.19
N LEU A 36 -17.48 1.94 1.14
CA LEU A 36 -16.77 0.98 2.00
C LEU A 36 -17.31 -0.42 1.70
N CYS A 37 -16.75 -1.05 0.68
CA CYS A 37 -17.24 -2.33 0.17
C CYS A 37 -16.14 -3.39 0.16
N PHE A 38 -16.56 -4.59 0.54
CA PHE A 38 -15.77 -5.80 0.42
C PHE A 38 -16.00 -6.44 -0.96
N SER A 39 -14.98 -7.15 -1.44
CA SER A 39 -15.01 -7.85 -2.71
C SER A 39 -14.19 -9.14 -2.62
N GLN A 40 -14.16 -9.94 -3.69
CA GLN A 40 -13.33 -11.15 -3.73
C GLN A 40 -11.84 -10.85 -3.47
N SER A 41 -11.34 -9.69 -3.89
CA SER A 41 -9.97 -9.24 -3.67
C SER A 41 -9.78 -8.31 -2.47
N ARG A 42 -10.87 -7.92 -1.78
CA ARG A 42 -10.83 -6.98 -0.66
C ARG A 42 -11.66 -7.50 0.50
N THR A 43 -11.00 -8.26 1.37
CA THR A 43 -11.59 -8.83 2.60
C THR A 43 -11.48 -7.90 3.80
N THR A 44 -10.54 -6.94 3.78
CA THR A 44 -10.27 -6.05 4.91
C THR A 44 -10.37 -4.58 4.51
N ILE A 45 -10.93 -3.76 5.40
CA ILE A 45 -11.06 -2.32 5.26
C ILE A 45 -10.63 -1.64 6.55
N LEU A 46 -9.83 -0.58 6.44
CA LEU A 46 -9.60 0.36 7.53
C LEU A 46 -10.62 1.49 7.45
N LEU A 47 -11.33 1.72 8.54
CA LEU A 47 -12.35 2.75 8.68
C LEU A 47 -11.92 3.74 9.77
N TYR A 48 -11.98 5.03 9.44
CA TYR A 48 -11.92 6.10 10.43
C TYR A 48 -13.34 6.63 10.64
N ILE A 49 -13.79 6.57 11.88
CA ILE A 49 -15.15 7.00 12.25
C ILE A 49 -15.08 7.83 13.53
N LYS A 50 -15.88 8.90 13.59
CA LYS A 50 -15.99 9.77 14.76
C LYS A 50 -17.09 9.29 15.69
N GLU A 51 -17.02 9.72 16.93
CA GLU A 51 -18.12 9.53 17.86
C GLU A 51 -19.40 10.17 17.32
N LYS A 52 -20.52 9.43 17.38
CA LYS A 52 -21.84 9.80 16.86
C LYS A 52 -21.95 9.92 15.33
N ASP A 53 -20.92 9.53 14.58
CA ASP A 53 -21.03 9.33 13.14
C ASP A 53 -21.53 7.92 12.82
N ASP A 54 -22.20 7.79 11.67
CA ASP A 54 -22.53 6.52 11.05
C ASP A 54 -21.82 6.31 9.71
N LYS A 55 -21.52 5.05 9.39
CA LYS A 55 -20.85 4.66 8.14
C LYS A 55 -21.45 3.38 7.57
N GLN A 56 -21.94 3.44 6.34
CA GLN A 56 -22.41 2.27 5.62
C GLN A 56 -21.24 1.45 5.09
N ILE A 57 -21.28 0.14 5.36
CA ILE A 57 -20.44 -0.87 4.75
C ILE A 57 -21.27 -1.80 3.86
N LYS A 58 -20.65 -2.36 2.83
CA LYS A 58 -21.24 -3.40 1.97
C LYS A 58 -20.36 -4.64 1.96
N LEU A 59 -20.86 -5.76 2.48
CA LEU A 59 -20.20 -7.06 2.46
C LEU A 59 -20.07 -7.62 1.04
N ALA A 60 -19.19 -8.60 0.86
CA ALA A 60 -18.89 -9.24 -0.42
C ALA A 60 -20.09 -10.03 -0.95
N ASN A 61 -20.94 -10.57 -0.05
CA ASN A 61 -22.23 -11.18 -0.40
C ASN A 61 -23.27 -10.16 -0.93
N GLY A 62 -22.98 -8.86 -0.79
CA GLY A 62 -23.82 -7.77 -1.28
C GLY A 62 -24.64 -7.06 -0.19
N ASN A 63 -24.73 -7.64 1.01
CA ASN A 63 -25.47 -7.09 2.14
C ASN A 63 -24.86 -5.77 2.63
N LYS A 64 -25.69 -4.87 3.16
CA LYS A 64 -25.29 -3.54 3.59
C LYS A 64 -25.66 -3.30 5.04
N PHE A 65 -24.73 -2.75 5.81
CA PHE A 65 -24.90 -2.47 7.23
C PHE A 65 -24.36 -1.09 7.57
N ASP A 66 -24.99 -0.39 8.51
CA ASP A 66 -24.56 0.93 8.96
C ASP A 66 -23.94 0.81 10.35
N ILE A 67 -22.64 1.05 10.43
CA ILE A 67 -21.89 1.09 11.68
C ILE A 67 -22.25 2.36 12.44
N ILE A 68 -22.48 2.23 13.75
CA ILE A 68 -22.65 3.34 14.69
C ILE A 68 -21.53 3.30 15.70
N LEU A 69 -20.85 4.42 15.90
CA LEU A 69 -19.85 4.56 16.97
C LEU A 69 -20.38 5.49 18.06
N ASN A 70 -20.71 4.92 19.21
CA ASN A 70 -21.36 5.67 20.29
C ASN A 70 -20.36 6.42 21.17
N LYS A 71 -19.19 5.83 21.42
CA LYS A 71 -18.18 6.39 22.32
C LYS A 71 -16.76 6.03 21.90
N ILE A 72 -15.83 6.99 21.96
CA ILE A 72 -14.39 6.75 21.76
C ILE A 72 -13.59 7.13 23.01
N GLU A 73 -12.95 6.14 23.60
CA GLU A 73 -11.92 6.31 24.63
C GLU A 73 -10.55 5.92 24.07
N ASP A 74 -9.47 6.24 24.79
CA ASP A 74 -8.11 6.04 24.27
C ASP A 74 -7.80 4.55 24.04
N ASN A 75 -8.34 3.66 24.88
CA ASN A 75 -8.12 2.22 24.82
C ASN A 75 -9.38 1.38 24.58
N LYS A 76 -10.54 2.03 24.41
CA LYS A 76 -11.84 1.34 24.28
C LYS A 76 -12.79 2.12 23.38
N ILE A 77 -13.64 1.41 22.63
CA ILE A 77 -14.79 1.99 21.93
C ILE A 77 -16.07 1.27 22.31
N ASN A 78 -17.19 1.98 22.20
CA ASN A 78 -18.52 1.39 22.18
C ASN A 78 -19.14 1.60 20.79
N MET A 79 -19.57 0.53 20.15
CA MET A 79 -20.12 0.57 18.79
C MET A 79 -21.23 -0.46 18.58
N GLY A 80 -21.94 -0.34 17.47
CA GLY A 80 -22.95 -1.31 17.03
C GLY A 80 -23.30 -1.12 15.56
N PHE A 81 -24.41 -1.72 15.13
CA PHE A 81 -24.94 -1.59 13.77
C PHE A 81 -26.39 -1.12 13.83
N LYS A 82 -26.85 -0.24 12.93
CA LYS A 82 -28.27 0.19 12.96
C LYS A 82 -29.24 -0.97 12.78
N GLN A 83 -28.83 -1.96 12.02
CA GLN A 83 -29.61 -3.16 11.69
C GLN A 83 -29.60 -4.19 12.82
N VAL A 84 -28.66 -4.10 13.76
CA VAL A 84 -28.50 -5.05 14.89
C VAL A 84 -28.64 -4.23 16.17
N ALA A 85 -29.72 -4.46 16.93
CA ALA A 85 -30.08 -3.61 18.07
C ALA A 85 -29.06 -3.62 19.24
N GLU A 86 -27.99 -4.38 19.13
CA GLU A 86 -26.97 -4.55 20.16
C GLU A 86 -25.73 -3.70 19.90
N THR A 87 -25.21 -3.13 20.98
CA THR A 87 -23.92 -2.43 21.00
C THR A 87 -22.96 -3.21 21.87
N PHE A 88 -21.69 -3.21 21.49
CA PHE A 88 -20.65 -3.93 22.20
C PHE A 88 -19.40 -3.06 22.30
N ASP A 89 -18.56 -3.44 23.25
CA ASP A 89 -17.32 -2.77 23.55
C ASP A 89 -16.13 -3.49 22.92
N ILE A 90 -15.19 -2.74 22.35
CA ILE A 90 -13.94 -3.29 21.83
C ILE A 90 -12.77 -2.53 22.44
N ASN A 91 -11.84 -3.26 23.06
CA ASN A 91 -10.60 -2.68 23.55
C ASN A 91 -9.56 -2.61 22.42
N VAL A 92 -8.62 -1.67 22.51
CA VAL A 92 -7.50 -1.58 21.57
C VAL A 92 -6.75 -2.91 21.52
N GLY A 93 -6.50 -3.40 20.31
CA GLY A 93 -5.81 -4.67 20.08
C GLY A 93 -6.67 -5.93 20.24
N THR A 94 -7.91 -5.79 20.70
CA THR A 94 -8.91 -6.88 20.71
C THR A 94 -9.78 -6.84 19.46
N LYS A 95 -10.48 -7.95 19.21
CA LYS A 95 -11.37 -8.12 18.08
C LYS A 95 -12.72 -8.66 18.55
N ALA A 96 -13.77 -8.26 17.86
CA ALA A 96 -15.12 -8.81 18.02
C ALA A 96 -15.57 -9.36 16.66
N SER A 97 -16.12 -10.57 16.66
CA SER A 97 -16.81 -11.14 15.50
C SER A 97 -18.31 -11.00 15.70
N VAL A 98 -19.01 -10.58 14.65
CA VAL A 98 -20.44 -10.29 14.70
C VAL A 98 -21.14 -11.04 13.58
N ASP A 99 -22.19 -11.75 13.95
CA ASP A 99 -23.21 -12.28 13.05
C ASP A 99 -24.25 -11.16 12.87
N LEU A 100 -24.35 -10.62 11.65
CA LEU A 100 -25.12 -9.43 11.31
C LEU A 100 -26.50 -9.78 10.72
N ASP A 101 -26.67 -10.98 10.17
CA ASP A 101 -27.94 -11.45 9.60
C ASP A 101 -28.57 -12.65 10.32
N ASN A 102 -27.96 -13.10 11.43
CA ASN A 102 -28.39 -14.21 12.29
C ASN A 102 -28.49 -15.55 11.54
N ASP A 103 -27.62 -15.78 10.56
CA ASP A 103 -27.54 -17.06 9.85
C ASP A 103 -26.73 -18.13 10.61
N ASN A 104 -26.26 -17.80 11.83
CA ASN A 104 -25.34 -18.58 12.67
C ASN A 104 -23.94 -18.71 12.06
N PHE A 105 -23.52 -17.76 11.24
CA PHE A 105 -22.15 -17.57 10.83
C PHE A 105 -21.70 -16.13 11.13
N TYR A 106 -20.47 -15.96 11.58
CA TYR A 106 -19.92 -14.61 11.71
C TYR A 106 -19.72 -13.99 10.33
N ASP A 107 -20.32 -12.83 10.12
CA ASP A 107 -20.21 -12.04 8.89
C ASP A 107 -18.97 -11.14 8.90
N LEU A 108 -18.67 -10.55 10.06
CA LEU A 108 -17.71 -9.45 10.16
C LEU A 108 -16.86 -9.53 11.44
N GLU A 109 -15.54 -9.46 11.28
CA GLU A 109 -14.59 -9.24 12.38
C GLU A 109 -14.20 -7.76 12.44
N ILE A 110 -14.23 -7.19 13.65
CA ILE A 110 -14.00 -5.78 13.91
C ILE A 110 -12.92 -5.65 14.96
N GLY A 111 -11.84 -4.94 14.64
CA GLY A 111 -10.77 -4.61 15.59
C GLY A 111 -10.65 -3.12 15.83
N TYR A 112 -10.52 -2.70 17.08
CA TYR A 112 -10.15 -1.33 17.42
C TYR A 112 -8.63 -1.18 17.41
N VAL A 113 -8.10 -0.33 16.53
CA VAL A 113 -6.66 -0.17 16.32
C VAL A 113 -6.08 0.89 17.24
N LYS A 114 -6.63 2.11 17.19
CA LYS A 114 -6.21 3.25 18.02
C LYS A 114 -7.16 4.44 17.84
N LYS A 115 -7.08 5.39 18.77
CA LYS A 115 -7.63 6.74 18.60
C LYS A 115 -6.62 7.63 17.86
N GLU A 116 -7.05 8.27 16.79
CA GLU A 116 -6.23 9.22 16.04
C GLU A 116 -7.02 10.48 15.71
N LEU A 117 -6.56 11.63 16.24
CA LEU A 117 -7.16 12.95 16.02
C LEU A 117 -8.68 12.98 16.34
N GLY A 118 -9.10 12.29 17.40
CA GLY A 118 -10.52 12.20 17.81
C GLY A 118 -11.38 11.22 17.01
N ASN A 119 -10.78 10.44 16.10
CA ASN A 119 -11.45 9.37 15.37
C ASN A 119 -11.00 8.00 15.90
N ALA A 120 -11.88 7.02 15.89
CA ALA A 120 -11.49 5.62 16.08
C ALA A 120 -11.04 5.06 14.73
N GLN A 121 -9.86 4.44 14.71
CA GLN A 121 -9.42 3.62 13.60
C GLN A 121 -9.89 2.18 13.84
N LEU A 122 -10.82 1.71 13.01
CA LEU A 122 -11.35 0.35 13.03
C LEU A 122 -10.76 -0.45 11.86
N ARG A 123 -10.45 -1.72 12.11
CA ARG A 123 -10.20 -2.71 11.06
C ARG A 123 -11.44 -3.58 10.95
N LEU A 124 -12.04 -3.60 9.77
CA LEU A 124 -13.20 -4.43 9.45
C LEU A 124 -12.74 -5.53 8.50
N LYS A 125 -13.07 -6.78 8.79
CA LYS A 125 -12.78 -7.93 7.94
C LYS A 125 -14.07 -8.69 7.67
N ASP A 126 -14.42 -8.82 6.41
CA ASP A 126 -15.51 -9.67 5.94
C ASP A 126 -15.07 -11.14 6.04
N LEU A 127 -15.82 -11.91 6.83
CA LEU A 127 -15.56 -13.31 7.13
C LEU A 127 -16.27 -14.26 6.14
N ARG A 128 -17.10 -13.72 5.23
CA ARG A 128 -17.76 -14.45 4.14
C ARG A 128 -18.55 -15.67 4.60
N ASN A 129 -19.08 -15.63 5.82
CA ASN A 129 -19.93 -16.65 6.42
C ASN A 129 -19.19 -18.01 6.45
N THR A 130 -17.88 -17.97 6.68
CA THR A 130 -17.02 -19.17 6.73
C THR A 130 -16.82 -19.71 8.14
N ILE A 131 -17.21 -18.94 9.17
CA ILE A 131 -17.01 -19.28 10.58
C ILE A 131 -18.38 -19.43 11.24
N PRO A 132 -18.81 -20.64 11.63
CA PRO A 132 -20.07 -20.82 12.34
C PRO A 132 -20.00 -20.19 13.74
N VAL A 133 -21.12 -19.63 14.18
CA VAL A 133 -21.32 -19.22 15.57
C VAL A 133 -21.50 -20.51 16.36
N GLU A 134 -20.48 -20.91 17.13
CA GLU A 134 -20.59 -22.06 18.01
C GLU A 134 -21.73 -21.79 19.00
N SER A 135 -22.80 -22.60 18.93
CA SER A 135 -23.89 -22.55 19.90
C SER A 135 -23.30 -22.86 21.28
N GLU A 136 -23.38 -21.91 22.20
CA GLU A 136 -23.01 -22.11 23.60
C GLU A 136 -23.78 -23.31 24.18
N GLU A 137 -23.12 -24.46 24.29
CA GLU A 137 -23.39 -25.41 25.35
C GLU A 137 -22.09 -25.68 26.12
N LYS A 138 -22.00 -25.00 27.26
CA LYS A 138 -21.26 -25.37 28.48
C LYS A 138 -19.75 -25.59 28.36
N ASN A 139 -18.98 -24.66 28.93
CA ASN A 139 -18.23 -24.99 30.14
C ASN A 139 -17.79 -23.72 30.88
N GLU A 140 -18.30 -23.61 32.11
CA GLU A 140 -17.72 -22.82 33.18
C GLU A 140 -16.30 -23.35 33.52
N GLU A 141 -15.49 -22.45 34.07
CA GLU A 141 -14.16 -22.67 34.66
C GLU A 141 -12.97 -22.86 33.69
N ILE A 142 -12.07 -21.88 33.65
CA ILE A 142 -10.75 -21.97 34.31
C ILE A 142 -10.05 -20.58 34.29
N LYS A 143 -10.07 -19.99 35.48
CA LYS A 143 -9.03 -19.23 36.22
C LYS A 143 -7.99 -18.36 35.50
N LYS A 144 -8.06 -17.09 35.93
CA LYS A 144 -7.00 -16.13 36.24
C LYS A 144 -5.67 -16.72 36.80
N ASP A 145 -4.59 -16.05 36.38
CA ASP A 145 -3.51 -15.44 37.18
C ASP A 145 -2.04 -15.91 36.98
N VAL A 146 -1.20 -14.86 36.87
CA VAL A 146 0.19 -14.65 37.30
C VAL A 146 1.35 -14.67 36.27
N ILE A 147 1.92 -13.47 36.19
CA ILE A 147 3.17 -12.93 35.66
C ILE A 147 4.42 -13.65 36.18
N VAL A 148 5.44 -13.82 35.33
CA VAL A 148 6.85 -13.80 35.78
C VAL A 148 7.66 -12.92 34.83
N GLU A 149 8.07 -11.75 35.34
CA GLU A 149 9.21 -10.98 34.80
C GLU A 149 10.49 -11.80 34.97
N LYS A 150 11.30 -11.88 33.91
CA LYS A 150 12.76 -11.84 34.04
C LYS A 150 13.36 -11.07 32.88
N THR A 151 14.05 -10.00 33.25
CA THR A 151 14.83 -9.09 32.43
C THR A 151 15.97 -9.82 31.72
N GLN A 152 15.93 -9.89 30.39
CA GLN A 152 17.13 -9.95 29.55
C GLN A 152 16.88 -9.11 28.28
N LYS A 153 17.91 -8.36 27.93
CA LYS A 153 17.96 -7.38 26.85
C LYS A 153 18.07 -8.14 25.52
N GLU A 154 16.95 -8.60 24.98
CA GLU A 154 16.87 -9.15 23.63
C GLU A 154 16.57 -8.01 22.66
N GLU A 155 17.40 -7.87 21.62
CA GLU A 155 16.99 -7.17 20.41
C GLU A 155 15.68 -7.80 19.93
N GLU A 156 14.60 -7.03 19.93
CA GLU A 156 13.29 -7.47 19.45
C GLU A 156 13.45 -8.12 18.07
N SER A 157 13.42 -9.45 18.03
CA SER A 157 13.21 -10.15 16.77
C SER A 157 11.86 -9.67 16.27
N SER A 158 11.87 -8.87 15.21
CA SER A 158 10.71 -8.15 14.67
C SER A 158 9.54 -9.05 14.23
N GLY A 159 9.63 -10.37 14.44
CA GLY A 159 8.66 -11.37 13.97
C GLY A 159 8.60 -11.51 12.45
N LEU A 160 9.44 -10.76 11.72
CA LEU A 160 9.56 -10.80 10.26
C LEU A 160 10.35 -12.04 9.84
N LYS A 161 9.81 -12.82 8.90
CA LYS A 161 10.50 -13.95 8.25
C LYS A 161 11.49 -13.46 7.20
N CYS A 162 11.12 -12.45 6.41
CA CYS A 162 11.95 -11.94 5.30
C CYS A 162 12.72 -10.68 5.67
N GLY A 163 12.27 -9.91 6.66
CA GLY A 163 12.90 -8.66 7.06
C GLY A 163 14.31 -8.80 7.65
N ASN A 164 14.73 -10.00 8.04
CA ASN A 164 16.00 -10.26 8.73
C ASN A 164 17.16 -10.65 7.79
N PHE A 165 16.93 -10.87 6.49
CA PHE A 165 18.04 -11.14 5.57
C PHE A 165 18.84 -9.84 5.29
N ASP A 166 20.16 -9.93 5.36
CA ASP A 166 21.06 -8.79 5.13
C ASP A 166 21.11 -8.39 3.64
N VAL A 167 21.01 -9.38 2.75
CA VAL A 167 21.14 -9.19 1.31
C VAL A 167 19.79 -8.86 0.68
N LEU A 168 19.73 -7.78 -0.10
CA LEU A 168 18.52 -7.33 -0.83
C LEU A 168 17.88 -8.46 -1.64
N ARG A 169 18.70 -9.21 -2.37
CA ARG A 169 18.27 -10.34 -3.18
C ARG A 169 17.57 -11.43 -2.37
N GLU A 170 18.10 -11.76 -1.19
CA GLU A 170 17.53 -12.78 -0.32
C GLU A 170 16.21 -12.32 0.30
N ARG A 171 16.11 -11.04 0.69
CA ARG A 171 14.85 -10.45 1.15
C ARG A 171 13.75 -10.49 0.08
N VAL A 172 14.09 -10.06 -1.14
CA VAL A 172 13.15 -10.07 -2.27
C VAL A 172 12.70 -11.49 -2.59
N ARG A 173 13.65 -12.45 -2.71
CA ARG A 173 13.31 -13.86 -2.93
C ARG A 173 12.43 -14.43 -1.83
N CYS A 174 12.74 -14.15 -0.57
CA CYS A 174 11.91 -14.58 0.56
C CYS A 174 10.49 -14.04 0.42
N ARG A 175 10.34 -12.73 0.19
CA ARG A 175 9.03 -12.07 0.03
C ARG A 175 8.18 -12.70 -1.06
N LEU A 176 8.77 -12.99 -2.21
CA LEU A 176 8.05 -13.56 -3.35
C LEU A 176 7.59 -15.01 -3.12
N ASN A 177 8.12 -15.70 -2.10
CA ASN A 177 7.76 -17.07 -1.74
C ASN A 177 6.87 -17.16 -0.48
N LEU A 178 6.52 -16.02 0.13
CA LEU A 178 5.61 -16.01 1.27
C LEU A 178 4.20 -16.39 0.81
N GLU A 179 3.51 -17.20 1.60
CA GLU A 179 2.08 -17.46 1.39
C GLU A 179 1.26 -16.21 1.71
N SER A 180 0.05 -16.09 1.15
CA SER A 180 -0.79 -14.89 1.31
C SER A 180 -1.00 -14.47 2.78
N GLY A 181 -1.16 -15.43 3.70
CA GLY A 181 -1.29 -15.16 5.15
C GLY A 181 0.03 -14.72 5.82
N GLU A 182 1.18 -15.10 5.26
CA GLU A 182 2.50 -14.70 5.74
C GLU A 182 2.88 -13.32 5.20
N ILE A 183 2.51 -13.02 3.95
CA ILE A 183 2.59 -11.67 3.36
C ILE A 183 1.79 -10.68 4.21
N GLU A 184 0.57 -11.04 4.61
CA GLU A 184 -0.27 -10.22 5.49
C GLU A 184 0.40 -9.95 6.84
N LYS A 185 0.94 -11.00 7.48
CA LYS A 185 1.67 -10.86 8.76
C LYS A 185 2.93 -9.99 8.63
N GLU A 186 3.66 -10.10 7.54
CA GLU A 186 4.84 -9.27 7.25
C GLU A 186 4.49 -7.82 6.97
N LEU A 187 3.42 -7.58 6.21
CA LEU A 187 2.85 -6.24 5.98
C LEU A 187 2.35 -5.58 7.26
N GLU A 188 1.80 -6.38 8.19
CA GLU A 188 1.36 -5.94 9.52
C GLU A 188 2.53 -5.63 10.45
N LEU A 189 3.59 -6.44 10.43
CA LEU A 189 4.72 -6.31 11.35
C LEU A 189 5.69 -5.21 10.94
N GLN A 190 6.14 -5.16 9.68
CA GLN A 190 7.14 -4.17 9.24
C GLN A 190 7.55 -4.31 7.76
N TYR A 191 6.63 -4.57 6.83
CA TYR A 191 7.01 -4.50 5.42
C TYR A 191 7.30 -3.05 5.00
N LEU A 192 8.57 -2.70 5.17
CA LEU A 192 9.19 -1.50 4.69
C LEU A 192 9.40 -1.71 3.19
N PRO A 193 8.97 -0.76 2.35
CA PRO A 193 9.51 -0.69 1.00
C PRO A 193 11.03 -0.76 1.09
N GLU A 194 11.67 -1.58 0.25
CA GLU A 194 13.12 -1.82 0.32
C GLU A 194 13.90 -0.50 0.25
N GLU A 195 13.41 0.45 -0.55
CA GLU A 195 13.87 1.84 -0.57
C GLU A 195 13.96 2.50 0.82
N CYS A 196 12.95 2.29 1.67
CA CYS A 196 12.86 2.90 3.00
C CYS A 196 13.75 2.22 4.04
N ARG A 197 14.24 0.99 3.80
CA ARG A 197 15.05 0.24 4.78
C ARG A 197 16.41 0.89 5.03
N SER A 198 17.01 1.48 4.00
CA SER A 198 18.32 2.15 4.09
C SER A 198 18.30 3.48 4.86
N LEU A 199 17.10 3.97 5.20
CA LEU A 199 16.92 5.23 5.93
C LEU A 199 16.81 4.99 7.42
N SER A 200 17.12 6.03 8.21
CA SER A 200 17.02 6.00 9.67
C SER A 200 16.13 7.14 10.18
N GLY A 201 15.65 7.02 11.43
CA GLY A 201 14.91 8.07 12.13
C GLY A 201 13.72 8.66 11.34
N ASN A 202 13.64 9.99 11.32
CA ASN A 202 12.54 10.71 10.67
C ASN A 202 12.46 10.47 9.15
N GLU A 203 13.60 10.28 8.48
CA GLU A 203 13.63 10.04 7.04
C GLU A 203 12.96 8.71 6.68
N LYS A 204 13.20 7.67 7.48
CA LYS A 204 12.51 6.39 7.38
C LYS A 204 11.00 6.55 7.55
N GLY A 205 10.59 7.29 8.58
CA GLY A 205 9.17 7.59 8.84
C GLY A 205 8.48 8.31 7.68
N ILE A 206 9.13 9.33 7.12
CA ILE A 206 8.64 10.08 5.95
C ILE A 206 8.53 9.16 4.72
N CYS A 207 9.51 8.30 4.49
CA CYS A 207 9.47 7.34 3.40
C CYS A 207 8.26 6.40 3.51
N ILE A 208 8.08 5.78 4.68
CA ILE A 208 6.94 4.89 4.95
C ILE A 208 5.61 5.63 4.77
N ALA A 209 5.49 6.84 5.32
CA ALA A 209 4.27 7.64 5.21
C ALA A 209 3.90 7.94 3.75
N ARG A 210 4.89 8.18 2.89
CA ARG A 210 4.66 8.37 1.44
C ARG A 210 4.09 7.11 0.79
N TYR A 211 4.67 5.94 1.06
CA TYR A 211 4.12 4.66 0.57
C TYR A 211 2.70 4.42 1.07
N LYS A 212 2.42 4.66 2.36
CA LYS A 212 1.07 4.58 2.92
C LYS A 212 0.08 5.52 2.23
N SER A 213 0.49 6.77 1.96
CA SER A 213 -0.39 7.78 1.33
C SER A 213 -0.86 7.38 -0.08
N VAL A 214 -0.03 6.64 -0.81
CA VAL A 214 -0.35 6.24 -2.18
C VAL A 214 -0.91 4.82 -2.26
N GLN A 215 -0.81 3.99 -1.21
CA GLN A 215 -1.24 2.58 -1.20
C GLN A 215 -2.66 2.36 -1.77
N SER A 216 -3.60 3.26 -1.48
CA SER A 216 -4.96 3.21 -2.02
C SER A 216 -5.05 3.27 -3.55
N CYS A 217 -4.01 3.72 -4.24
CA CYS A 217 -3.93 3.77 -5.69
C CYS A 217 -3.64 2.42 -6.34
N TRP A 218 -3.15 1.42 -5.59
CA TRP A 218 -2.78 0.11 -6.12
C TRP A 218 -3.99 -0.76 -6.46
N LYS A 219 -5.20 -0.33 -6.04
CA LYS A 219 -6.48 -0.87 -6.51
C LYS A 219 -6.75 -0.63 -8.01
N PHE A 220 -6.06 0.34 -8.59
CA PHE A 220 -6.14 0.65 -10.02
C PHE A 220 -4.95 0.02 -10.76
N SER A 221 -5.06 -0.14 -12.08
CA SER A 221 -3.99 -0.63 -12.95
C SER A 221 -3.59 0.43 -13.99
N GLY A 222 -2.40 0.26 -14.57
CA GLY A 222 -1.91 1.08 -15.68
C GLY A 222 -1.99 2.60 -15.44
N ASN A 223 -2.56 3.32 -16.40
CA ASN A 223 -2.62 4.79 -16.37
C ASN A 223 -3.49 5.34 -15.24
N GLU A 224 -4.49 4.58 -14.78
CA GLU A 224 -5.36 5.00 -13.68
C GLU A 224 -4.62 5.01 -12.35
N ARG A 225 -3.77 4.00 -12.10
CA ARG A 225 -2.87 3.94 -10.95
C ARG A 225 -1.97 5.16 -10.89
N ILE A 226 -1.29 5.47 -12.00
CA ILE A 226 -0.40 6.63 -12.09
C ILE A 226 -1.15 7.94 -11.92
N SER A 227 -2.38 8.03 -12.44
CA SER A 227 -3.22 9.22 -12.26
C SER A 227 -3.65 9.41 -10.81
N CYS A 228 -3.96 8.32 -10.10
CA CYS A 228 -4.22 8.35 -8.66
C CYS A 228 -2.98 8.81 -7.88
N VAL A 229 -1.81 8.25 -8.17
CA VAL A 229 -0.54 8.63 -7.53
C VAL A 229 -0.28 10.12 -7.69
N LYS A 230 -0.44 10.67 -8.92
CA LYS A 230 -0.27 12.11 -9.18
C LYS A 230 -1.17 12.97 -8.30
N ARG A 231 -2.43 12.56 -8.09
CA ARG A 231 -3.35 13.27 -7.18
C ARG A 231 -2.86 13.20 -5.73
N GLN A 232 -2.45 12.02 -5.25
CA GLN A 232 -1.98 11.84 -3.86
C GLN A 232 -0.72 12.65 -3.56
N ILE A 233 0.20 12.80 -4.52
CA ILE A 233 1.40 13.62 -4.36
C ILE A 233 1.21 15.09 -4.78
N ASN A 234 -0.04 15.49 -5.08
CA ASN A 234 -0.42 16.82 -5.56
C ASN A 234 0.45 17.32 -6.72
N LEU A 235 0.69 16.46 -7.71
CA LEU A 235 1.45 16.78 -8.91
C LEU A 235 0.50 17.10 -10.06
N GLY A 236 0.45 18.39 -10.42
CA GLY A 236 -0.27 18.87 -11.59
C GLY A 236 0.46 18.58 -12.91
N ARG A 237 0.06 19.30 -13.96
CA ARG A 237 0.84 19.35 -15.20
C ARG A 237 2.18 20.02 -14.91
N ILE A 238 3.27 19.41 -15.37
CA ILE A 238 4.63 19.91 -15.10
C ILE A 238 4.83 21.33 -15.64
N GLN A 239 4.23 21.64 -16.79
CA GLN A 239 4.29 22.97 -17.38
C GLN A 239 3.64 24.01 -16.45
N ASP A 240 2.46 23.69 -15.90
CA ASP A 240 1.72 24.56 -14.99
C ASP A 240 2.49 24.75 -13.66
N GLU A 241 3.11 23.68 -13.12
CA GLU A 241 3.99 23.75 -11.94
C GLU A 241 5.20 24.66 -12.20
N LYS A 242 5.79 24.57 -13.39
CA LYS A 242 6.92 25.41 -13.81
C LYS A 242 6.52 26.88 -13.93
N GLU A 243 5.38 27.16 -14.56
CA GLU A 243 4.84 28.51 -14.71
C GLU A 243 4.49 29.12 -13.35
N ALA A 244 3.86 28.35 -12.46
CA ALA A 244 3.57 28.76 -11.09
C ALA A 244 4.85 29.13 -10.32
N CYS A 245 5.93 28.34 -10.45
CA CYS A 245 7.20 28.66 -9.82
C CYS A 245 7.89 29.88 -10.44
N ASN A 246 7.77 30.09 -11.76
CA ASN A 246 8.38 31.25 -12.44
C ASN A 246 7.75 32.59 -12.06
N LYS A 247 6.50 32.60 -11.56
CA LYS A 247 5.83 33.79 -11.03
C LYS A 247 6.38 34.23 -9.66
N LYS A 248 7.11 33.35 -8.96
CA LYS A 248 7.71 33.63 -7.64
C LYS A 248 9.13 34.19 -7.81
N THR A 249 9.66 34.82 -6.78
CA THR A 249 11.02 35.38 -6.77
C THR A 249 11.82 34.91 -5.55
N GLY A 250 13.14 35.16 -5.56
CA GLY A 250 14.02 34.88 -4.43
C GLY A 250 13.94 33.45 -3.88
N GLN A 251 13.91 33.33 -2.55
CA GLN A 251 13.84 32.05 -1.83
C GLN A 251 12.54 31.29 -2.10
N GLU A 252 11.43 32.00 -2.33
CA GLU A 252 10.13 31.39 -2.60
C GLU A 252 10.13 30.64 -3.94
N ARG A 253 10.78 31.22 -4.96
CA ARG A 253 11.02 30.54 -6.24
C ARG A 253 11.88 29.30 -6.06
N ALA A 254 12.96 29.41 -5.30
CA ALA A 254 13.88 28.28 -5.06
C ALA A 254 13.16 27.11 -4.38
N ALA A 255 12.38 27.39 -3.33
CA ALA A 255 11.58 26.38 -2.62
C ALA A 255 10.53 25.74 -3.55
N CYS A 256 9.84 26.54 -4.37
CA CYS A 256 8.86 26.04 -5.34
C CYS A 256 9.51 25.06 -6.34
N VAL A 257 10.65 25.44 -6.93
CA VAL A 257 11.36 24.60 -7.90
C VAL A 257 11.83 23.29 -7.26
N ILE A 258 12.32 23.32 -6.02
CA ILE A 258 12.70 22.12 -5.28
C ILE A 258 11.48 21.22 -5.02
N GLY A 259 10.36 21.80 -4.58
CA GLY A 259 9.11 21.07 -4.36
C GLY A 259 8.61 20.38 -5.64
N ALA A 260 8.56 21.10 -6.75
CA ALA A 260 8.16 20.55 -8.05
C ALA A 260 9.09 19.41 -8.51
N LYS A 261 10.41 19.56 -8.34
CA LYS A 261 11.38 18.48 -8.63
C LYS A 261 11.13 17.25 -7.77
N ASN A 262 10.92 17.42 -6.47
CA ASN A 262 10.67 16.33 -5.55
C ASN A 262 9.40 15.54 -5.90
N LYS A 263 8.33 16.22 -6.34
CA LYS A 263 7.11 15.56 -6.85
C LYS A 263 7.40 14.74 -8.11
N VAL A 264 8.14 15.30 -9.08
CA VAL A 264 8.51 14.59 -10.32
C VAL A 264 9.39 13.37 -10.04
N TYR A 265 10.38 13.51 -9.16
CA TYR A 265 11.23 12.39 -8.73
C TYR A 265 10.44 11.31 -7.99
N SER A 266 9.48 11.71 -7.16
CA SER A 266 8.56 10.77 -6.52
C SER A 266 7.74 10.01 -7.56
N LEU A 267 7.17 10.69 -8.56
CA LEU A 267 6.43 10.04 -9.65
C LEU A 267 7.27 9.02 -10.42
N ILE A 268 8.54 9.30 -10.66
CA ILE A 268 9.45 8.36 -11.34
C ILE A 268 9.64 7.10 -10.50
N LYS A 269 9.88 7.23 -9.19
CA LYS A 269 10.02 6.07 -8.29
C LYS A 269 8.73 5.27 -8.16
N TRP A 270 7.57 5.92 -8.20
CA TRP A 270 6.28 5.22 -8.25
C TRP A 270 6.11 4.41 -9.54
N ARG A 271 6.66 4.89 -10.66
CA ARG A 271 6.69 4.10 -11.90
C ARG A 271 7.65 2.93 -11.81
N PHE A 272 8.77 3.06 -11.10
CA PHE A 272 9.67 1.94 -10.84
C PHE A 272 8.95 0.87 -10.01
N TYR A 273 8.30 1.28 -8.92
CA TYR A 273 7.51 0.36 -8.10
C TYR A 273 6.37 -0.30 -8.88
N ASP A 274 5.69 0.43 -9.78
CA ASP A 274 4.68 -0.18 -10.67
C ASP A 274 5.25 -1.29 -11.57
N LEU A 275 6.52 -1.21 -11.99
CA LEU A 275 7.14 -2.27 -12.78
C LEU A 275 7.44 -3.51 -11.95
N GLU A 276 7.83 -3.34 -10.68
CA GLU A 276 8.03 -4.46 -9.75
C GLU A 276 6.73 -5.24 -9.58
N GLU A 277 5.62 -4.54 -9.27
CA GLU A 277 4.30 -5.13 -9.11
C GLU A 277 3.83 -5.88 -10.38
N ARG A 278 4.16 -5.37 -11.56
CA ARG A 278 3.83 -6.04 -12.83
C ARG A 278 4.69 -7.27 -13.09
N ALA A 279 5.95 -7.28 -12.66
CA ALA A 279 6.78 -8.46 -12.73
C ALA A 279 6.27 -9.55 -11.77
N GLU A 280 5.82 -9.17 -10.57
CA GLU A 280 5.17 -10.07 -9.62
C GLU A 280 3.84 -10.62 -10.16
N ASP A 281 3.03 -9.81 -10.84
CA ASP A 281 1.83 -10.29 -11.56
C ASP A 281 2.19 -11.34 -12.64
N PHE A 282 3.24 -11.09 -13.41
CA PHE A 282 3.72 -12.05 -14.40
C PHE A 282 4.17 -13.38 -13.76
N MET A 283 4.80 -13.32 -12.59
CA MET A 283 5.19 -14.49 -11.82
C MET A 283 3.95 -15.26 -11.33
N GLN A 284 3.00 -14.58 -10.71
CA GLN A 284 1.76 -15.18 -10.19
C GLN A 284 0.95 -15.86 -11.30
N ARG A 285 0.99 -15.31 -12.52
CA ARG A 285 0.34 -15.87 -13.71
C ARG A 285 1.14 -16.97 -14.40
N GLY A 286 2.30 -17.36 -13.87
CA GLY A 286 3.17 -18.39 -14.43
C GLY A 286 3.91 -17.99 -15.71
N LEU A 287 3.94 -16.70 -16.06
CA LEU A 287 4.63 -16.20 -17.27
C LEU A 287 6.15 -16.14 -17.09
N ILE A 288 6.60 -15.92 -15.85
CA ILE A 288 8.00 -15.98 -15.43
C ILE A 288 8.11 -16.78 -14.14
N ASP A 289 9.28 -17.36 -13.87
CA ASP A 289 9.54 -18.00 -12.58
C ASP A 289 9.86 -16.97 -11.49
N ASN A 290 9.88 -17.44 -10.24
CA ASN A 290 10.17 -16.62 -9.06
C ASN A 290 11.56 -15.97 -9.17
N GLU A 291 12.55 -16.70 -9.69
CA GLU A 291 13.93 -16.22 -9.82
C GLU A 291 14.04 -15.06 -10.81
N THR A 292 13.37 -15.15 -11.95
CA THR A 292 13.33 -14.08 -12.95
C THR A 292 12.62 -12.84 -12.41
N ALA A 293 11.54 -13.02 -11.63
CA ALA A 293 10.84 -11.92 -10.98
C ALA A 293 11.72 -11.25 -9.90
N ALA A 294 12.37 -12.06 -9.05
CA ALA A 294 13.28 -11.58 -8.01
C ALA A 294 14.46 -10.79 -8.61
N ASP A 295 15.08 -11.31 -9.68
CA ASP A 295 16.15 -10.64 -10.41
C ASP A 295 15.74 -9.26 -10.91
N PHE A 296 14.54 -9.17 -11.49
CA PHE A 296 14.03 -7.92 -11.99
C PHE A 296 13.74 -6.93 -10.84
N VAL A 297 13.06 -7.37 -9.78
CA VAL A 297 12.75 -6.51 -8.63
C VAL A 297 14.02 -5.99 -7.97
N VAL A 298 15.05 -6.82 -7.79
CA VAL A 298 16.35 -6.41 -7.23
C VAL A 298 16.98 -5.30 -8.07
N LYS A 299 17.01 -5.45 -9.39
CA LYS A 299 17.53 -4.41 -10.30
C LYS A 299 16.78 -3.10 -10.18
N VAL A 300 15.45 -3.14 -10.04
CA VAL A 300 14.64 -1.93 -9.89
C VAL A 300 14.91 -1.26 -8.53
N GLU A 301 14.98 -2.02 -7.45
CA GLU A 301 15.31 -1.50 -6.11
C GLU A 301 16.72 -0.89 -6.04
N GLU A 302 17.72 -1.55 -6.64
CA GLU A 302 19.07 -0.98 -6.78
C GLU A 302 19.04 0.34 -7.58
N ASN A 303 18.27 0.40 -8.66
CA ASN A 303 18.12 1.61 -9.44
C ASN A 303 17.35 2.72 -8.69
N LYS A 304 16.38 2.40 -7.81
CA LYS A 304 15.77 3.40 -6.90
C LYS A 304 16.83 4.01 -5.96
N ARG A 305 17.74 3.19 -5.43
CA ARG A 305 18.87 3.68 -4.59
C ARG A 305 19.80 4.59 -5.37
N LYS A 306 20.29 4.14 -6.53
CA LYS A 306 21.11 4.97 -7.45
C LYS A 306 20.40 6.30 -7.79
N PHE A 307 19.09 6.25 -8.03
CA PHE A 307 18.30 7.42 -8.39
C PHE A 307 18.18 8.45 -7.26
N ASN A 308 18.05 7.97 -6.02
CA ASN A 308 18.08 8.81 -4.83
C ASN A 308 19.46 9.44 -4.60
N GLU A 309 20.54 8.69 -4.84
CA GLU A 309 21.92 9.13 -4.63
C GLU A 309 22.43 10.10 -5.69
N ALA A 310 21.94 9.98 -6.93
CA ALA A 310 22.34 10.80 -8.08
C ALA A 310 22.33 12.31 -7.79
N LYS A 311 23.32 13.04 -8.29
CA LYS A 311 23.48 14.48 -8.09
C LYS A 311 23.04 15.27 -9.32
N THR A 312 23.12 14.68 -10.50
CA THR A 312 22.81 15.37 -11.76
C THR A 312 21.50 14.92 -12.38
N LYS A 313 21.05 15.67 -13.39
CA LYS A 313 19.92 15.28 -14.23
C LYS A 313 20.29 14.09 -15.11
N ASP A 314 21.49 14.10 -15.68
CA ASP A 314 21.94 13.12 -16.67
C ASP A 314 22.15 11.74 -16.03
N GLU A 315 22.66 11.69 -14.79
CA GLU A 315 22.71 10.46 -13.99
C GLU A 315 21.32 9.85 -13.79
N ARG A 316 20.34 10.68 -13.38
CA ARG A 316 18.95 10.23 -13.19
C ARG A 316 18.32 9.77 -14.50
N GLU A 317 18.63 10.44 -15.60
CA GLU A 317 18.15 10.07 -16.94
C GLU A 317 18.73 8.71 -17.37
N GLY A 318 20.02 8.48 -17.15
CA GLY A 318 20.67 7.18 -17.38
C GLY A 318 20.00 6.05 -16.61
N ILE A 319 19.70 6.26 -15.32
CA ILE A 319 19.03 5.28 -14.47
C ILE A 319 17.60 4.95 -14.97
N ILE A 320 16.85 5.97 -15.43
CA ILE A 320 15.52 5.75 -16.02
C ILE A 320 15.62 4.91 -17.31
N LEU A 321 16.66 5.11 -18.10
CA LEU A 321 16.90 4.33 -19.32
C LEU A 321 17.32 2.88 -18.99
N GLU A 322 18.14 2.68 -17.96
CA GLU A 322 18.52 1.35 -17.46
C GLU A 322 17.28 0.53 -17.06
N VAL A 323 16.44 1.08 -16.17
CA VAL A 323 15.19 0.40 -15.73
C VAL A 323 14.26 0.10 -16.90
N ARG A 324 14.16 1.01 -17.87
CA ARG A 324 13.37 0.78 -19.09
C ARG A 324 13.92 -0.37 -19.92
N ASN A 325 15.23 -0.45 -20.07
CA ASN A 325 15.87 -1.50 -20.85
C ASN A 325 15.72 -2.86 -20.15
N ASP A 326 15.87 -2.90 -18.82
CA ASP A 326 15.57 -4.09 -18.03
C ASP A 326 14.12 -4.55 -18.21
N TRP A 327 13.16 -3.62 -18.16
CA TRP A 327 11.74 -3.95 -18.39
C TRP A 327 11.48 -4.49 -19.79
N LYS A 328 12.06 -3.87 -20.82
CA LYS A 328 11.98 -4.37 -22.20
C LYS A 328 12.58 -5.76 -22.33
N GLY A 329 13.72 -6.00 -21.69
CA GLY A 329 14.37 -7.31 -21.66
C GLY A 329 13.48 -8.38 -21.04
N LEU A 330 12.85 -8.08 -19.90
CA LEU A 330 11.88 -8.98 -19.25
C LEU A 330 10.70 -9.32 -20.16
N VAL A 331 10.07 -8.30 -20.75
CA VAL A 331 8.90 -8.49 -21.63
C VAL A 331 9.26 -9.27 -22.89
N ASN A 332 10.44 -9.06 -23.48
CA ASN A 332 10.88 -9.80 -24.65
C ASN A 332 11.09 -11.29 -24.33
N LYS A 333 11.72 -11.62 -23.20
CA LYS A 333 11.86 -13.02 -22.75
C LYS A 333 10.50 -13.72 -22.61
N ILE A 334 9.48 -13.01 -22.09
CA ILE A 334 8.12 -13.56 -21.98
C ILE A 334 7.51 -13.85 -23.36
N LYS A 335 7.72 -12.95 -24.33
CA LYS A 335 7.20 -13.14 -25.70
C LYS A 335 7.87 -14.30 -26.42
N GLU A 336 9.19 -14.42 -26.29
CA GLU A 336 9.97 -15.51 -26.90
C GLU A 336 9.61 -16.90 -26.33
N LYS A 337 9.21 -16.96 -25.05
CA LYS A 337 8.80 -18.22 -24.39
C LYS A 337 7.37 -18.67 -24.74
N ASN A 338 6.51 -17.75 -25.17
CA ASN A 338 5.09 -17.98 -25.41
C ASN A 338 4.67 -17.85 -26.90
N GLY A 339 5.62 -17.63 -27.81
CA GLY A 339 5.41 -17.59 -29.26
C GLY A 339 5.92 -18.87 -29.92
#